data_AF-A0A090GFJ3-F1
#
_entry.id   AF-A0A090GFJ3-F1
#
_cell.length_a   1.000
_cell.length_b   1.000
_cell.length_c   1.000
_cell.angle_alpha   90.00
_cell.angle_beta   90.00
_cell.angle_gamma   90.00
#
_symmetry.space_group_name_H-M   'P 1'
#
loop_
_entity.id
_entity.type
_entity.pdbx_description
1 polymer ?
#
loop_
_entity_poly.entity_id
_entity_poly.type
_entity_poly.pdbx_seq_one_letter_code
_entity_poly.pdbx_strand_id
1 'polypeptide(L)'
;MIEKVFTRIANQVAHLAGLPATFAICVLIVVAWAASGPIFGFSDTWQLVINTGTTIITFLMVFLIQNTQNRDGAAIQAKLDELIRVGRAHNHFIGIEHLTESEVEEIRSKCEAAAKRHDREIAEKAADKAATGKNGGRHAPKNATKHAPKTAGAGTRKTAAGKNAPKKKAAA
;
A
#
# COMPACT_ATOMS: atom_id res chain seq x y z
N MET A 1 35.32 -10.21 -1.15
CA MET A 1 34.93 -11.56 -1.66
C MET A 1 33.98 -12.26 -0.69
N ILE A 2 34.29 -12.27 0.62
CA ILE A 2 33.47 -12.86 1.69
C ILE A 2 32.04 -12.30 1.74
N GLU A 3 31.87 -10.98 1.63
CA GLU A 3 30.55 -10.32 1.71
C GLU A 3 29.60 -10.77 0.60
N LYS A 4 30.09 -10.92 -0.63
CA LYS A 4 29.28 -11.36 -1.77
C LYS A 4 28.82 -12.81 -1.61
N VAL A 5 29.67 -13.67 -1.04
CA VAL A 5 29.36 -15.08 -0.77
C VAL A 5 28.34 -15.18 0.36
N PHE A 6 28.60 -14.51 1.48
CA PHE A 6 27.68 -14.45 2.62
C PHE A 6 26.30 -13.92 2.19
N THR A 7 26.27 -12.82 1.43
CA THR A 7 25.05 -12.23 0.92
C THR A 7 24.29 -13.18 0.00
N ARG A 8 24.98 -13.96 -0.85
CA ARG A 8 24.33 -14.95 -1.72
C ARG A 8 23.70 -16.07 -0.89
N ILE A 9 24.43 -16.59 0.10
CA ILE A 9 23.93 -17.64 1.00
C ILE A 9 22.75 -17.11 1.81
N ALA A 10 22.87 -15.94 2.43
CA ALA A 10 21.81 -15.33 3.23
C ALA A 10 20.52 -15.14 2.42
N ASN A 11 20.62 -14.63 1.18
CA ASN A 11 19.45 -14.48 0.32
C ASN A 11 18.84 -15.82 -0.10
N GLN A 12 19.66 -16.83 -0.40
CA GLN A 12 19.15 -18.16 -0.75
C GLN A 12 18.43 -18.78 0.44
N VAL A 13 19.01 -18.71 1.64
CA VAL A 13 18.41 -19.23 2.88
C VAL A 13 17.12 -18.48 3.22
N ALA A 14 17.13 -17.15 3.17
CA ALA A 14 15.95 -16.33 3.41
C ALA A 14 14.82 -16.63 2.40
N HIS A 15 15.16 -16.76 1.12
CA HIS A 15 14.20 -17.14 0.09
C HIS A 15 13.63 -18.53 0.32
N LEU A 16 14.49 -19.53 0.57
CA LEU A 16 14.06 -20.90 0.85
C LEU A 16 13.17 -20.95 2.09
N ALA A 17 13.54 -20.27 3.18
CA ALA A 17 12.74 -20.26 4.40
C ALA A 17 11.37 -19.60 4.25
N GLY A 18 11.20 -18.69 3.28
CA GLY A 18 9.90 -18.09 2.95
C GLY A 18 8.98 -18.98 2.12
N LEU A 19 9.46 -20.11 1.57
CA LEU A 19 8.66 -20.98 0.71
C LEU A 19 7.74 -21.91 1.53
N PRO A 20 6.46 -22.08 1.16
CA PRO A 20 5.54 -23.02 1.81
C PRO A 20 6.04 -24.47 1.81
N ALA A 21 6.77 -24.87 0.76
CA ALA A 21 7.36 -26.22 0.67
C ALA A 21 8.40 -26.47 1.77
N THR A 22 9.20 -25.46 2.13
CA THR A 22 10.19 -25.55 3.21
C THR A 22 9.52 -25.75 4.55
N PHE A 23 8.42 -25.03 4.81
CA PHE A 23 7.61 -25.26 6.01
C PHE A 23 7.10 -26.69 6.09
N ALA A 24 6.57 -27.24 4.99
CA ALA A 24 6.12 -28.63 4.95
C ALA A 24 7.26 -29.62 5.25
N ILE A 25 8.46 -29.38 4.71
CA ILE A 25 9.66 -30.19 5.00
C ILE A 25 10.04 -30.09 6.49
N CYS A 26 10.04 -28.89 7.08
CA CYS A 26 10.31 -28.71 8.49
C CYS A 26 9.31 -29.49 9.38
N VAL A 27 8.02 -29.44 9.04
CA VAL A 27 6.99 -30.22 9.74
C VAL A 27 7.26 -31.72 9.61
N LEU A 28 7.60 -32.21 8.42
CA LEU A 28 7.94 -33.62 8.22
C LEU A 28 9.15 -34.05 9.06
N ILE A 29 10.17 -33.21 9.17
CA ILE A 29 11.34 -33.46 10.03
C ILE A 29 10.93 -33.57 11.49
N VAL A 30 10.07 -32.67 11.98
CA VAL A 30 9.55 -32.70 13.36
C VAL A 30 8.73 -33.98 13.61
N VAL A 31 7.89 -34.38 12.65
CA VAL A 31 7.09 -35.61 12.75
C VAL A 31 8.01 -36.84 12.76
N ALA A 32 9.03 -36.90 11.90
CA ALA A 32 9.99 -38.00 11.87
C ALA A 32 10.79 -38.09 13.18
N TRP A 33 11.20 -36.94 13.73
CA TRP A 33 11.85 -36.88 15.04
C TRP A 33 10.91 -37.37 16.15
N ALA A 34 9.64 -36.94 16.17
CA ALA A 34 8.64 -37.42 17.12
C ALA A 34 8.44 -38.94 17.04
N ALA A 35 8.35 -39.48 15.81
CA ALA A 35 8.21 -40.91 15.56
C ALA A 35 9.45 -41.74 15.98
N SER A 36 10.62 -41.12 16.04
CA SER A 36 11.83 -41.77 16.57
C SER A 36 11.83 -41.88 18.12
N GLY A 37 11.01 -41.08 18.81
CA GLY A 37 10.94 -41.01 20.27
C GLY A 37 10.76 -42.37 20.97
N PRO A 38 9.82 -43.24 20.56
CA PRO A 38 9.63 -44.57 21.14
C PRO A 38 10.86 -45.48 21.04
N ILE A 39 11.65 -45.36 19.96
CA ILE A 39 12.87 -46.15 19.75
C ILE A 39 13.95 -45.73 20.77
N PHE A 40 14.01 -44.44 21.10
CA PHE A 40 14.97 -43.87 22.05
C PHE A 40 14.42 -43.72 23.47
N GLY A 41 13.26 -44.30 23.78
CA GLY A 41 12.62 -44.24 25.09
C GLY A 41 12.34 -42.81 25.59
N PHE A 42 12.15 -41.85 24.68
CA PHE A 42 11.99 -40.43 25.00
C PHE A 42 13.09 -39.86 25.91
N SER A 43 14.33 -40.32 25.72
CA SER A 43 15.50 -39.93 26.52
C SER A 43 15.78 -38.42 26.54
N ASP A 44 16.51 -37.98 27.57
CA ASP A 44 16.97 -36.59 27.70
C ASP A 44 17.82 -36.16 26.49
N THR A 45 18.67 -37.05 25.96
CA THR A 45 19.47 -36.80 24.76
C THR A 45 18.59 -36.57 23.53
N TRP A 46 17.50 -37.32 23.39
CA TRP A 46 16.56 -37.17 22.28
C TRP A 46 15.86 -35.80 22.29
N GLN A 47 15.47 -35.31 23.48
CA GLN A 47 14.91 -33.97 23.67
C GLN A 47 15.97 -32.88 23.49
N LEU A 48 17.17 -33.10 24.00
CA LEU A 48 18.29 -32.16 23.91
C LEU A 48 18.63 -31.86 22.44
N VAL A 49 18.68 -32.89 21.58
CA VAL A 49 19.04 -32.73 20.16
C VAL A 49 18.11 -31.75 19.44
N ILE A 50 16.78 -31.88 19.59
CA ILE A 50 15.86 -30.96 18.90
C ILE A 50 15.89 -29.56 19.48
N ASN A 51 16.01 -29.42 20.81
CA ASN A 51 16.02 -28.14 21.49
C ASN A 51 17.29 -27.35 21.12
N THR A 52 18.45 -27.98 21.29
CA THR A 52 19.75 -27.39 20.94
C THR A 52 19.85 -27.11 19.45
N GLY A 53 19.41 -28.04 18.59
CA GLY A 53 19.45 -27.87 17.14
C GLY A 53 18.58 -26.70 16.67
N THR A 54 17.33 -26.66 17.11
CA THR A 54 16.39 -25.60 16.72
C THR A 54 16.85 -24.24 17.23
N THR A 55 17.41 -24.18 18.44
CA THR A 55 17.95 -22.94 19.02
C THR A 55 19.10 -22.38 18.18
N ILE A 56 20.07 -23.23 17.80
CA ILE A 56 21.20 -22.83 16.94
C ILE A 56 20.67 -22.35 15.57
N ILE A 57 19.79 -23.12 14.94
CA ILE A 57 19.21 -22.75 13.64
C ILE A 57 18.47 -21.42 13.74
N THR A 58 17.65 -21.23 14.78
CA THR A 58 16.89 -20.00 14.98
C THR A 58 17.82 -18.81 15.19
N PHE A 59 18.86 -18.93 16.01
CA PHE A 59 19.83 -17.86 16.20
C PHE A 59 20.52 -17.47 14.90
N LEU A 60 21.01 -18.46 14.13
CA LEU A 60 21.60 -18.21 12.82
C LEU A 60 20.58 -17.57 11.88
N MET A 61 19.34 -18.04 11.89
CA MET A 61 18.26 -17.54 11.04
C MET A 61 17.93 -16.08 11.34
N VAL A 62 17.90 -15.68 12.61
CA VAL A 62 17.68 -14.28 13.00
C VAL A 62 18.72 -13.37 12.36
N PHE A 63 20.01 -13.73 12.40
CA PHE A 63 21.06 -12.94 11.74
C PHE A 63 20.93 -12.93 10.21
N LEU A 64 20.58 -14.05 9.60
CA LEU A 64 20.39 -14.12 8.14
C LEU A 64 19.20 -13.28 7.68
N ILE A 65 18.07 -13.37 8.37
CA ILE A 65 16.87 -12.57 8.11
C ILE A 65 17.18 -11.09 8.30
N GLN A 66 17.80 -10.71 9.42
CA GLN A 66 18.16 -9.32 9.69
C GLN A 66 19.09 -8.75 8.61
N ASN A 67 20.08 -9.52 8.15
CA ASN A 67 20.98 -9.08 7.08
C ASN A 67 20.24 -8.85 5.75
N THR A 68 19.37 -9.78 5.35
CA THR A 68 18.55 -9.61 4.14
C THR A 68 17.58 -8.44 4.28
N GLN A 69 16.90 -8.31 5.43
CA GLN A 69 15.97 -7.21 5.71
C GLN A 69 16.67 -5.85 5.71
N ASN A 70 17.83 -5.72 6.36
CA ASN A 70 18.59 -4.47 6.40
C ASN A 70 19.00 -4.02 4.99
N ARG A 71 19.46 -4.95 4.17
CA ARG A 71 19.88 -4.66 2.80
C ARG A 71 18.69 -4.31 1.88
N ASP A 72 17.59 -5.05 1.99
CA ASP A 72 16.40 -4.78 1.19
C ASP A 72 15.74 -3.46 1.60
N GLY A 73 15.80 -3.08 2.89
CA GLY A 73 15.39 -1.77 3.39
C GLY A 73 16.17 -0.62 2.75
N ALA A 74 17.51 -0.70 2.74
CA ALA A 74 18.37 0.29 2.09
C ALA A 74 18.12 0.37 0.57
N ALA A 75 17.86 -0.76 -0.08
CA ALA A 75 17.54 -0.78 -1.51
C ALA A 75 16.18 -0.15 -1.83
N ILE A 76 15.18 -0.29 -0.94
CA ILE A 76 13.89 0.37 -1.07
C ILE A 76 14.05 1.89 -0.90
N GLN A 77 14.82 2.33 0.11
CA GLN A 77 15.12 3.76 0.34
C GLN A 77 15.77 4.39 -0.89
N ALA A 78 16.84 3.79 -1.42
CA ALA A 78 17.50 4.31 -2.62
C ALA A 78 16.58 4.39 -3.86
N LYS A 79 15.65 3.44 -4.02
CA LYS A 79 14.65 3.48 -5.11
C LYS A 79 13.63 4.60 -4.90
N LEU A 80 13.18 4.82 -3.66
CA LEU A 80 12.26 5.91 -3.31
C LEU A 80 12.93 7.26 -3.48
N ASP A 81 14.18 7.39 -3.07
CA ASP A 81 14.99 8.59 -3.26
C ASP A 81 15.11 8.97 -4.73
N GLU A 82 15.36 7.99 -5.60
CA GLU A 82 15.40 8.22 -7.04
C GLU A 82 14.04 8.70 -7.58
N LEU A 83 12.93 8.10 -7.15
CA LEU A 83 11.58 8.52 -7.54
C LEU A 83 11.24 9.94 -7.07
N ILE A 84 11.67 10.32 -5.87
CA ILE A 84 11.51 11.69 -5.35
C ILE A 84 12.34 12.65 -6.20
N ARG A 85 13.60 12.29 -6.47
CA ARG A 85 14.56 13.10 -7.24
C ARG A 85 14.08 13.42 -8.66
N VAL A 86 13.44 12.47 -9.34
CA VAL A 86 12.90 12.67 -10.71
C VAL A 86 11.47 13.20 -10.71
N GLY A 87 10.79 13.18 -9.57
CA GLY A 87 9.43 13.66 -9.41
C GLY A 87 9.34 15.17 -9.17
N ARG A 88 8.11 15.67 -8.98
CA ARG A 88 7.86 17.01 -8.43
C ARG A 88 7.82 17.02 -6.90
N ALA A 89 8.30 15.95 -6.27
CA ALA A 89 8.39 15.85 -4.83
C ALA A 89 9.57 16.69 -4.33
N HIS A 90 9.44 17.30 -3.15
CA HIS A 90 10.55 18.05 -2.56
C HIS A 90 11.69 17.08 -2.19
N ASN A 91 12.89 17.28 -2.74
CA ASN A 91 14.09 16.48 -2.42
C ASN A 91 14.47 16.44 -0.92
N HIS A 92 13.78 17.20 -0.07
CA HIS A 92 13.97 17.22 1.38
C HIS A 92 13.60 15.88 2.07
N PHE A 93 12.91 14.97 1.38
CA PHE A 93 12.61 13.62 1.88
C PHE A 93 13.67 12.57 1.53
N ILE A 94 14.66 12.92 0.70
CA ILE A 94 15.74 12.01 0.33
C ILE A 94 16.69 11.82 1.52
N GLY A 95 16.99 10.57 1.88
CA GLY A 95 17.90 10.25 2.99
C GLY A 95 17.34 10.59 4.38
N ILE A 96 16.01 10.66 4.53
CA ILE A 96 15.35 10.99 5.80
C ILE A 96 15.68 9.98 6.91
N GLU A 97 16.06 8.74 6.54
CA GLU A 97 16.49 7.67 7.45
C GLU A 97 17.83 7.93 8.15
N HIS A 98 18.61 8.90 7.66
CA HIS A 98 19.88 9.30 8.27
C HIS A 98 19.74 10.47 9.24
N LEU A 99 18.56 11.09 9.30
CA LEU A 99 18.25 12.17 10.23
C LEU A 99 17.97 11.61 11.63
N THR A 100 18.18 12.45 12.63
CA THR A 100 17.76 12.16 14.00
C THR A 100 16.24 12.15 14.11
N GLU A 101 15.71 11.44 15.10
CA GLU A 101 14.25 11.36 15.31
C GLU A 101 13.60 12.74 15.51
N SER A 102 14.29 13.67 16.17
CA SER A 102 13.83 15.07 16.29
C SER A 102 13.72 15.81 14.96
N GLU A 103 14.66 15.57 14.04
CA GLU A 103 14.66 16.19 12.71
C GLU A 103 13.55 15.59 11.82
N VAL A 104 13.34 14.27 11.90
CA VAL A 104 12.24 13.59 11.21
C VAL A 104 10.88 14.12 11.70
N GLU A 105 10.71 14.31 13.00
CA GLU A 105 9.48 14.85 13.58
C GLU A 105 9.23 16.30 13.16
N GLU A 106 10.28 17.13 13.03
CA GLU A 106 10.14 18.49 12.52
C GLU A 106 9.63 18.51 11.07
N ILE A 107 10.16 17.63 10.22
CA ILE A 107 9.69 17.49 8.83
C ILE A 107 8.24 17.01 8.81
N ARG A 108 7.91 16.00 9.61
CA ARG A 108 6.53 15.49 9.73
C ARG A 108 5.55 16.58 10.16
N SER A 109 5.89 17.35 11.18
CA SER A 109 5.07 18.45 11.69
C SER A 109 4.83 19.52 10.62
N LYS A 110 5.86 19.90 9.86
CA LYS A 110 5.72 20.83 8.72
C LYS A 110 4.80 20.28 7.63
N CYS A 111 4.89 18.98 7.32
CA CYS A 111 4.02 18.32 6.35
C CYS A 111 2.55 18.26 6.81
N GLU A 112 2.32 17.87 8.05
CA GLU A 112 0.96 17.84 8.63
C GLU A 112 0.35 19.25 8.68
N ALA A 113 1.14 20.26 9.02
CA ALA A 113 0.70 21.65 8.99
C ALA A 113 0.37 22.12 7.56
N ALA A 114 1.18 21.75 6.56
CA ALA A 114 0.91 22.07 5.17
C ALA A 114 -0.36 21.39 4.64
N ALA A 115 -0.58 20.11 4.97
CA ALA A 115 -1.79 19.37 4.62
C ALA A 115 -3.04 20.02 5.23
N LYS A 116 -3.01 20.33 6.53
CA LYS A 116 -4.12 21.03 7.21
C LYS A 116 -4.47 22.38 6.59
N ARG A 117 -3.46 23.16 6.16
CA ARG A 117 -3.69 24.43 5.46
C ARG A 117 -4.39 24.21 4.12
N HIS A 118 -3.94 23.23 3.34
CA HIS A 118 -4.53 22.90 2.06
C HIS A 118 -5.99 22.43 2.19
N ASP A 119 -6.29 21.56 3.17
CA ASP A 119 -7.65 21.09 3.44
C ASP A 119 -8.57 22.23 3.86
N ARG A 120 -8.07 23.15 4.70
CA ARG A 120 -8.82 24.35 5.10
C ARG A 120 -9.10 25.28 3.92
N GLU A 121 -8.10 25.52 3.05
CA GLU A 121 -8.30 26.32 1.84
C GLU A 121 -9.32 25.69 0.88
N ILE A 122 -9.32 24.36 0.74
CA ILE A 122 -10.33 23.65 -0.05
C ILE A 122 -11.72 23.83 0.56
N ALA A 123 -11.84 23.69 1.89
CA ALA A 123 -13.10 23.86 2.59
C ALA A 123 -13.64 25.30 2.47
N GLU A 124 -12.78 26.32 2.61
CA GLU A 124 -13.14 27.73 2.44
C GLU A 124 -13.58 28.01 0.98
N LYS A 125 -12.82 27.55 -0.02
CA LYS A 125 -13.18 27.68 -1.44
C LYS A 125 -14.48 26.95 -1.78
N ALA A 126 -14.79 25.82 -1.12
CA ALA A 126 -16.04 25.10 -1.29
C ALA A 126 -17.22 25.83 -0.63
N ALA A 127 -17.02 26.42 0.56
CA ALA A 127 -18.01 27.23 1.25
C ALA A 127 -18.38 28.50 0.47
N ASP A 128 -17.40 29.19 -0.10
CA ASP A 128 -17.61 30.40 -0.92
C ASP A 128 -18.40 30.08 -2.21
N LYS A 129 -18.12 28.93 -2.84
CA LYS A 129 -18.90 28.43 -3.99
C LYS A 129 -20.34 28.08 -3.62
N ALA A 130 -20.56 27.52 -2.43
CA ALA A 130 -21.91 27.22 -1.93
C ALA A 130 -22.69 28.50 -1.58
N ALA A 131 -22.02 29.54 -1.06
CA ALA A 131 -22.63 30.83 -0.75
C ALA A 131 -23.00 31.62 -2.02
N THR A 132 -22.13 31.62 -3.03
CA THR A 132 -22.37 32.32 -4.31
C THR A 132 -23.46 31.66 -5.16
N GLY A 133 -23.61 30.33 -5.11
CA GLY A 133 -24.69 29.61 -5.79
C GLY A 133 -26.10 29.87 -5.23
N LYS A 134 -26.22 30.35 -3.99
CA LYS A 134 -27.50 30.56 -3.31
C LYS A 134 -28.18 31.91 -3.64
N ASN A 135 -27.47 32.84 -4.28
CA ASN A 135 -27.97 34.21 -4.53
C ASN A 135 -28.67 34.40 -5.90
N GLY A 136 -28.70 33.37 -6.77
CA GLY A 136 -29.33 33.44 -8.10
C GLY A 136 -30.83 33.06 -8.16
N GLY A 137 -31.44 32.67 -7.04
CA GLY A 137 -32.77 32.03 -7.05
C GLY A 137 -33.95 32.87 -6.54
N ARG A 138 -33.77 34.16 -6.23
CA ARG A 138 -34.81 34.96 -5.54
C ARG A 138 -35.26 36.19 -6.32
N HIS A 139 -35.82 35.97 -7.51
CA HIS A 139 -36.70 36.97 -8.13
C HIS A 139 -38.00 36.30 -8.57
N ALA A 140 -39.02 36.39 -7.71
CA ALA A 140 -40.40 36.04 -8.04
C ALA A 140 -41.06 37.25 -8.71
N PRO A 141 -41.66 37.13 -9.91
CA PRO A 141 -42.43 38.23 -10.46
C PRO A 141 -43.84 38.22 -9.83
N LYS A 142 -44.24 39.35 -9.25
CA LYS A 142 -45.63 39.62 -8.85
C LYS A 142 -46.33 40.45 -9.92
N ASN A 143 -47.56 40.01 -10.18
CA ASN A 143 -48.72 40.71 -10.71
C ASN A 143 -48.97 40.81 -12.22
N ALA A 144 -50.25 40.54 -12.49
CA ALA A 144 -50.94 40.35 -13.74
C ALA A 144 -51.48 41.66 -14.33
N THR A 145 -51.68 41.70 -15.65
CA THR A 145 -52.97 42.14 -16.23
C THR A 145 -53.14 41.74 -17.70
N LYS A 146 -54.22 40.97 -17.96
CA LYS A 146 -55.14 40.93 -19.12
C LYS A 146 -54.62 41.14 -20.56
N HIS A 147 -54.76 40.10 -21.40
CA HIS A 147 -55.79 40.04 -22.46
C HIS A 147 -55.95 38.61 -23.04
N ALA A 148 -57.10 38.37 -23.68
CA ALA A 148 -57.84 37.12 -23.86
C ALA A 148 -57.37 36.23 -25.07
N PRO A 149 -57.95 35.02 -25.27
CA PRO A 149 -57.28 33.87 -25.91
C PRO A 149 -57.63 33.68 -27.40
N LYS A 150 -56.75 32.99 -28.14
CA LYS A 150 -57.10 32.31 -29.41
C LYS A 150 -56.33 30.99 -29.59
N THR A 151 -57.07 29.90 -29.33
CA THR A 151 -57.25 28.69 -30.17
C THR A 151 -56.08 28.04 -30.94
N ALA A 152 -55.93 26.74 -30.65
CA ALA A 152 -55.87 25.59 -31.59
C ALA A 152 -54.51 24.89 -31.89
N GLY A 153 -54.54 23.54 -31.77
CA GLY A 153 -53.73 22.56 -32.52
C GLY A 153 -52.48 22.05 -31.79
N ALA A 154 -52.50 20.95 -31.03
CA ALA A 154 -52.43 19.55 -31.50
C ALA A 154 -51.16 19.22 -32.32
N GLY A 155 -50.29 18.31 -31.84
CA GLY A 155 -49.20 17.80 -32.66
C GLY A 155 -48.04 17.10 -31.97
N THR A 156 -48.29 15.88 -31.50
CA THR A 156 -47.36 14.83 -31.05
C THR A 156 -46.17 14.58 -32.01
N ARG A 157 -44.93 14.37 -31.50
CA ARG A 157 -44.16 13.14 -31.79
C ARG A 157 -42.85 12.96 -31.01
N LYS A 158 -42.81 11.79 -30.34
CA LYS A 158 -41.65 10.98 -29.92
C LYS A 158 -40.68 10.66 -31.06
N THR A 159 -39.40 10.52 -30.72
CA THR A 159 -38.47 9.41 -31.11
C THR A 159 -37.30 9.42 -30.09
N ALA A 160 -37.17 8.49 -29.13
CA ALA A 160 -36.60 7.13 -29.24
C ALA A 160 -35.21 7.15 -29.93
N ALA A 161 -34.09 7.03 -29.19
CA ALA A 161 -33.50 5.82 -28.59
C ALA A 161 -32.98 4.77 -29.60
N GLY A 162 -31.67 4.52 -29.56
CA GLY A 162 -30.98 3.39 -30.22
C GLY A 162 -29.46 3.57 -30.13
N LYS A 163 -28.78 3.06 -29.09
CA LYS A 163 -28.08 1.75 -29.05
C LYS A 163 -27.29 1.43 -30.33
N ASN A 164 -25.95 1.33 -30.19
CA ASN A 164 -25.18 0.11 -30.53
C ASN A 164 -23.67 0.28 -30.25
N ALA A 165 -23.18 -0.43 -29.23
CA ALA A 165 -21.94 -1.21 -29.32
C ALA A 165 -22.32 -2.59 -29.97
N PRO A 166 -21.43 -3.54 -30.33
CA PRO A 166 -20.10 -3.82 -29.75
C PRO A 166 -19.05 -4.48 -30.70
N LYS A 167 -17.96 -4.98 -30.07
CA LYS A 167 -17.01 -6.06 -30.45
C LYS A 167 -15.73 -5.64 -31.20
N LYS A 168 -14.51 -5.85 -30.68
CA LYS A 168 -13.76 -7.07 -30.23
C LYS A 168 -12.97 -7.72 -31.38
N LYS A 169 -11.63 -7.67 -31.32
CA LYS A 169 -10.58 -8.56 -31.89
C LYS A 169 -9.22 -8.01 -31.38
N ALA A 170 -8.33 -8.68 -30.65
CA ALA A 170 -7.81 -10.05 -30.59
C ALA A 170 -7.00 -10.47 -31.84
N ALA A 171 -5.68 -10.33 -31.73
CA ALA A 171 -4.58 -11.03 -32.41
C ALA A 171 -3.28 -10.31 -31.97
N ALA A 172 -2.11 -10.89 -31.82
CA ALA A 172 -1.59 -12.24 -31.67
C ALA A 172 -0.13 -12.03 -31.22
#